data_AF-A0A9D2ICJ9-F1
#
_entry.id   AF-A0A9D2ICJ9-F1
#
_cell.length_a   1.000
_cell.length_b   1.000
_cell.length_c   1.000
_cell.angle_alpha   90.00
_cell.angle_beta   90.00
_cell.angle_gamma   90.00
#
_symmetry.space_group_name_H-M   'P 1'
#
loop_
_entity.id
_entity.type
_entity.pdbx_description
1 polymer ?
#
loop_
_entity_poly.entity_id
_entity_poly.type
_entity_poly.pdbx_seq_one_letter_code
_entity_poly.pdbx_strand_id
1 'polypeptide(L)'
;MPYDRNRDVTPGTYTISTLREAGTICPIEENFDGNGTYLLYYDEEGKTSYGFVKEGTMTITKENDIYTVVCDFITVEGYKVVCRYTGAMKIAGLPGPFSTLTEDYTLNLEGAVGTSTYLGYFYFLEGDDWLVKLMPGNCPDGFLAEIVTDPGKFEDGIPSGTYKPASGSYPKPGEYSIGRMNNSLTLDGTVYVGNFTEEGTPRSYALAITGDLVIVNKGDGTYDISFKFGDDSENTWNGSWSGKMEMSDGSYADSQPTSMTIIPDVREFVRP
;
A
#
# COMPACT_ATOMS: atom_id res chain seq x y z
N MET A 1 8.68 10.35 -1.31
CA MET A 1 7.85 11.55 -1.51
C MET A 1 6.41 11.09 -1.71
N PRO A 2 5.43 11.67 -1.02
CA PRO A 2 4.03 11.26 -1.15
C PRO A 2 3.50 11.54 -2.55
N TYR A 3 2.64 10.66 -3.03
CA TYR A 3 1.89 10.80 -4.27
C TYR A 3 0.40 10.58 -3.99
N ASP A 4 -0.46 11.21 -4.78
CA ASP A 4 -1.90 11.06 -4.68
C ASP A 4 -2.42 9.86 -5.50
N ARG A 5 -3.74 9.65 -5.47
CA ARG A 5 -4.40 8.54 -6.19
C ARG A 5 -4.26 8.65 -7.71
N ASN A 6 -4.05 9.85 -8.24
CA ASN A 6 -3.80 10.06 -9.67
C ASN A 6 -2.32 9.81 -10.03
N ARG A 7 -1.53 9.31 -9.05
CA ARG A 7 -0.11 9.03 -9.20
C ARG A 7 0.69 10.30 -9.46
N ASP A 8 0.20 11.43 -8.95
CA ASP A 8 0.84 12.72 -8.99
C ASP A 8 1.61 13.00 -7.70
N VAL A 9 2.70 13.77 -7.77
CA VAL A 9 3.37 14.21 -6.53
C VAL A 9 2.40 15.11 -5.77
N THR A 10 2.16 14.79 -4.50
CA THR A 10 1.24 15.58 -3.68
C THR A 10 1.72 17.03 -3.59
N PRO A 11 0.89 18.04 -3.92
CA PRO A 11 1.26 19.43 -3.69
C PRO A 11 1.50 19.71 -2.21
N GLY A 12 2.47 20.57 -1.89
CA GLY A 12 2.82 20.89 -0.52
C GLY A 12 4.23 21.44 -0.38
N THR A 13 4.56 21.83 0.85
CA THR A 13 5.92 22.23 1.22
C THR A 13 6.61 21.07 1.92
N TYR A 14 7.78 20.73 1.40
CA TYR A 14 8.63 19.63 1.84
C TYR A 14 9.87 20.18 2.53
N THR A 15 10.22 19.64 3.69
CA THR A 15 11.44 19.99 4.43
C THR A 15 12.49 18.87 4.34
N ILE A 16 13.77 19.22 4.50
CA ILE A 16 14.83 18.21 4.61
C ILE A 16 14.69 17.46 5.94
N SER A 17 14.68 16.13 5.90
CA SER A 17 14.72 15.28 7.10
C SER A 17 15.30 13.90 6.82
N THR A 18 16.08 13.36 7.76
CA THR A 18 16.57 11.97 7.73
C THR A 18 15.52 10.97 8.20
N LEU A 19 14.41 11.42 8.82
CA LEU A 19 13.36 10.56 9.38
C LEU A 19 12.43 9.95 8.33
N ARG A 20 12.50 10.40 7.07
CA ARG A 20 11.72 9.89 5.91
C ARG A 20 10.20 9.93 6.09
N GLU A 21 9.71 10.87 6.88
CA GLU A 21 8.28 11.04 7.16
C GLU A 21 7.54 11.72 6.00
N ALA A 22 6.21 11.60 5.97
CA ALA A 22 5.39 12.33 5.01
C ALA A 22 5.64 13.85 5.10
N GLY A 23 5.69 14.52 3.95
CA GLY A 23 6.04 15.95 3.90
C GLY A 23 7.55 16.23 4.04
N THR A 24 8.40 15.21 4.00
CA THR A 24 9.86 15.40 3.99
C THR A 24 10.51 14.89 2.70
N ILE A 25 11.68 15.44 2.40
CA ILE A 25 12.62 14.94 1.40
C ILE A 25 13.95 14.63 2.10
N CYS A 26 14.62 13.55 1.71
CA CYS A 26 15.79 13.09 2.43
C CYS A 26 17.05 13.78 1.93
N PRO A 27 18.01 14.17 2.80
CA PRO A 27 19.35 14.51 2.36
C PRO A 27 20.06 13.25 1.83
N ILE A 28 21.13 13.43 1.04
CA ILE A 28 22.09 12.35 0.84
C ILE A 28 22.90 12.19 2.13
N GLU A 29 22.98 10.97 2.65
CA GLU A 29 23.97 10.61 3.67
C GLU A 29 25.25 10.14 2.96
N GLU A 30 26.41 10.64 3.40
CA GLU A 30 27.69 10.05 3.00
C GLU A 30 27.62 8.55 3.32
N ASN A 31 27.77 7.69 2.30
CA ASN A 31 27.65 6.22 2.29
C ASN A 31 26.36 5.61 1.68
N PHE A 32 25.42 6.39 1.13
CA PHE A 32 24.26 5.82 0.41
C PHE A 32 24.48 5.78 -1.11
N ASP A 33 24.03 4.69 -1.76
CA ASP A 33 24.07 4.43 -3.22
C ASP A 33 23.27 5.46 -4.06
N GLY A 34 23.61 6.75 -3.99
CA GLY A 34 22.98 7.81 -4.76
C GLY A 34 21.52 8.14 -4.39
N ASN A 35 21.00 7.61 -3.28
CA ASN A 35 19.63 7.84 -2.86
C ASN A 35 19.53 9.04 -1.89
N GLY A 36 18.97 10.16 -2.37
CA GLY A 36 18.69 11.34 -1.56
C GLY A 36 18.50 12.60 -2.42
N THR A 37 18.30 13.75 -1.77
CA THR A 37 18.17 15.05 -2.44
C THR A 37 19.54 15.67 -2.62
N TYR A 38 19.90 15.94 -3.87
CA TYR A 38 21.13 16.63 -4.23
C TYR A 38 20.92 17.48 -5.47
N LEU A 39 21.83 18.42 -5.66
CA LEU A 39 21.85 19.34 -6.78
C LEU A 39 22.90 18.87 -7.77
N LEU A 40 22.54 18.86 -9.04
CA LEU A 40 23.46 18.63 -10.16
C LEU A 40 23.77 19.96 -10.81
N TYR A 41 25.06 20.26 -10.93
CA TYR A 41 25.56 21.39 -11.70
C TYR A 41 26.40 20.86 -12.86
N TYR A 42 26.13 21.34 -14.07
CA TYR A 42 26.95 21.09 -15.25
C TYR A 42 27.62 22.40 -15.63
N ASP A 43 28.95 22.39 -15.76
CA ASP A 43 29.67 23.53 -16.31
C ASP A 43 29.59 23.58 -17.85
N GLU A 44 30.19 24.62 -18.44
CA GLU A 44 30.18 24.84 -19.90
C GLU A 44 30.86 23.71 -20.70
N GLU A 45 31.71 22.92 -20.05
CA GLU A 45 32.40 21.76 -20.64
C GLU A 45 31.65 20.44 -20.40
N GLY A 46 30.49 20.51 -19.71
CA GLY A 46 29.65 19.36 -19.39
C GLY A 46 30.14 18.55 -18.18
N LYS A 47 31.12 19.05 -17.43
CA LYS A 47 31.58 18.39 -16.21
C LYS A 47 30.55 18.58 -15.10
N THR A 48 30.22 17.48 -14.44
CA THR A 48 29.22 17.43 -13.38
C THR A 48 29.85 17.70 -12.02
N SER A 49 29.19 18.55 -11.23
CA SER A 49 29.44 18.75 -9.81
C SER A 49 28.15 18.48 -9.02
N TYR A 50 28.31 18.08 -7.76
CA TYR A 50 27.22 17.69 -6.87
C TYR A 50 27.18 18.63 -5.67
N GLY A 51 25.99 19.12 -5.32
CA GLY A 51 25.74 19.85 -4.07
C GLY A 51 24.79 19.05 -3.19
N PHE A 52 25.27 18.52 -2.08
CA PHE A 52 24.43 17.76 -1.15
C PHE A 52 23.62 18.69 -0.28
N VAL A 53 22.29 18.52 -0.28
CA VAL A 53 21.38 19.41 0.46
C VAL A 53 21.38 19.04 1.93
N LYS A 54 21.63 20.02 2.81
CA LYS A 54 21.65 19.87 4.26
C LYS A 54 20.33 20.32 4.90
N GLU A 55 19.81 21.44 4.47
CA GLU A 55 18.57 22.03 5.00
C GLU A 55 17.86 22.88 3.94
N GLY A 56 16.61 23.24 4.22
CA GLY A 56 15.79 24.08 3.35
C GLY A 56 14.44 23.47 3.04
N THR A 57 13.79 24.03 2.02
CA THR A 57 12.42 23.67 1.64
C THR A 57 12.25 23.55 0.14
N MET A 58 11.32 22.69 -0.26
CA MET A 58 10.81 22.60 -1.62
C MET A 58 9.29 22.71 -1.59
N THR A 59 8.72 23.66 -2.29
CA THR A 59 7.27 23.80 -2.46
C THR A 59 6.86 23.33 -3.84
N ILE A 60 5.88 22.44 -3.88
CA ILE A 60 5.25 21.96 -5.12
C ILE A 60 3.81 22.42 -5.15
N THR A 61 3.42 23.07 -6.24
CA THR A 61 2.02 23.36 -6.58
C THR A 61 1.69 22.71 -7.91
N LYS A 62 0.45 22.24 -8.06
CA LYS A 62 -0.06 21.66 -9.31
C LYS A 62 -1.29 22.45 -9.76
N GLU A 63 -1.30 22.86 -11.03
CA GLU A 63 -2.47 23.43 -11.69
C GLU A 63 -2.67 22.70 -13.03
N ASN A 64 -3.76 21.93 -13.14
CA ASN A 64 -3.91 20.92 -14.19
C ASN A 64 -2.65 20.03 -14.25
N ASP A 65 -2.10 19.70 -15.43
CA ASP A 65 -0.90 18.86 -15.55
C ASP A 65 0.44 19.62 -15.44
N ILE A 66 0.40 20.88 -14.99
CA ILE A 66 1.59 21.72 -14.86
C ILE A 66 1.99 21.84 -13.39
N TYR A 67 3.21 21.41 -13.11
CA TYR A 67 3.83 21.55 -11.80
C TYR A 67 4.64 22.84 -11.75
N THR A 68 4.58 23.53 -10.61
CA THR A 68 5.58 24.52 -10.23
C THR A 68 6.32 24.02 -9.00
N VAL A 69 7.64 23.88 -9.14
CA VAL A 69 8.55 23.49 -8.05
C VAL A 69 9.40 24.70 -7.71
N VAL A 70 9.40 25.09 -6.45
CA VAL A 70 10.27 26.16 -5.92
C VAL A 70 11.10 25.58 -4.80
N CYS A 71 12.42 25.70 -4.87
CA CYS A 71 13.29 25.30 -3.78
C CYS A 71 14.08 26.48 -3.20
N ASP A 72 14.34 26.42 -1.90
CA ASP A 72 15.30 27.25 -1.17
C ASP A 72 16.10 26.31 -0.27
N PHE A 73 17.31 25.98 -0.71
CA PHE A 73 18.18 24.98 -0.10
C PHE A 73 19.50 25.58 0.35
N ILE A 74 20.10 24.95 1.36
CA ILE A 74 21.47 25.18 1.81
C ILE A 74 22.23 23.85 1.69
N THR A 75 23.35 23.87 0.98
CA THR A 75 24.21 22.67 0.85
C THR A 75 25.06 22.44 2.08
N VAL A 76 25.67 21.25 2.20
CA VAL A 76 26.63 20.92 3.27
C VAL A 76 27.79 21.92 3.33
N GLU A 77 28.24 22.42 2.17
CA GLU A 77 29.29 23.42 2.01
C GLU A 77 28.81 24.86 2.30
N GLY A 78 27.53 25.05 2.62
CA GLY A 78 26.94 26.34 3.01
C GLY A 78 26.46 27.20 1.83
N TYR A 79 26.37 26.66 0.62
CA TYR A 79 25.84 27.41 -0.53
C TYR A 79 24.32 27.49 -0.47
N LYS A 80 23.79 28.70 -0.65
CA LYS A 80 22.35 28.91 -0.85
C LYS A 80 22.00 28.66 -2.32
N VAL A 81 21.00 27.82 -2.56
CA VAL A 81 20.49 27.51 -3.90
C VAL A 81 18.98 27.74 -3.93
N VAL A 82 18.55 28.59 -4.86
CA VAL A 82 17.13 28.85 -5.13
C VAL A 82 16.84 28.36 -6.54
N CYS A 83 15.79 27.54 -6.68
CA CYS A 83 15.37 27.04 -7.99
C CYS A 83 13.89 27.29 -8.22
N ARG A 84 13.53 27.43 -9.50
CA ARG A 84 12.15 27.44 -9.96
C ARG A 84 12.03 26.62 -11.24
N TYR A 85 11.15 25.63 -11.21
CA TYR A 85 10.73 24.87 -12.39
C TYR A 85 9.23 25.07 -12.59
N THR A 86 8.81 25.26 -13.83
CA THR A 86 7.40 25.21 -14.22
C THR A 86 7.28 24.39 -15.50
N GLY A 87 6.50 23.32 -15.46
CA GLY A 87 6.29 22.45 -16.61
C GLY A 87 5.60 21.14 -16.26
N ALA A 88 5.32 20.33 -17.29
CA ALA A 88 4.83 18.97 -17.09
C ALA A 88 5.92 18.11 -16.42
N MET A 89 5.53 17.22 -15.53
CA MET A 89 6.47 16.32 -14.84
C MET A 89 5.94 14.89 -14.97
N LYS A 90 6.78 13.98 -15.49
CA LYS A 90 6.49 12.55 -15.49
C LYS A 90 7.25 11.91 -14.34
N ILE A 91 6.52 11.30 -13.41
CA ILE A 91 7.12 10.59 -12.28
C ILE A 91 7.38 9.16 -12.72
N ALA A 92 8.65 8.75 -12.69
CA ALA A 92 9.06 7.39 -12.99
C ALA A 92 9.16 6.57 -11.70
N GLY A 93 9.04 5.24 -11.81
CA GLY A 93 9.27 4.31 -10.70
C GLY A 93 8.15 4.26 -9.66
N LEU A 94 6.97 4.82 -9.95
CA LEU A 94 5.79 4.55 -9.13
C LEU A 94 5.36 3.09 -9.37
N PRO A 95 5.16 2.29 -8.31
CA PRO A 95 4.57 0.96 -8.46
C PRO A 95 3.14 1.06 -9.02
N GLY A 96 2.70 0.03 -9.75
CA GLY A 96 1.35 -0.08 -10.32
C GLY A 96 1.08 0.68 -11.64
N PRO A 97 -0.19 0.73 -12.10
CA PRO A 97 -1.32 0.01 -11.52
C PRO A 97 -1.11 -1.51 -11.63
N PHE A 98 -1.60 -2.24 -10.64
CA PHE A 98 -1.47 -3.69 -10.55
C PHE A 98 -2.80 -4.40 -10.76
N SER A 99 -3.93 -3.76 -10.44
CA SER A 99 -5.24 -4.40 -10.62
C SER A 99 -5.40 -4.99 -12.01
N THR A 100 -5.85 -6.24 -12.06
CA THR A 100 -6.18 -6.95 -13.30
C THR A 100 -7.60 -6.66 -13.78
N LEU A 101 -8.39 -5.92 -13.00
CA LEU A 101 -9.77 -5.58 -13.35
C LEU A 101 -9.79 -4.53 -14.46
N THR A 102 -10.69 -4.71 -15.41
CA THR A 102 -10.95 -3.75 -16.51
C THR A 102 -12.25 -2.99 -16.33
N GLU A 103 -13.06 -3.37 -15.35
CA GLU A 103 -14.34 -2.76 -15.00
C GLU A 103 -14.68 -3.06 -13.53
N ASP A 104 -15.73 -2.43 -13.02
CA ASP A 104 -16.25 -2.71 -11.69
C ASP A 104 -16.61 -4.19 -11.52
N TYR A 105 -16.25 -4.78 -10.39
CA TYR A 105 -16.40 -6.22 -10.16
C TYR A 105 -17.12 -6.54 -8.84
N THR A 106 -17.98 -7.57 -8.85
CA THR A 106 -18.60 -8.09 -7.63
C THR A 106 -18.11 -9.51 -7.44
N LEU A 107 -17.41 -9.76 -6.33
CA LEU A 107 -16.83 -11.06 -6.02
C LEU A 107 -17.96 -12.07 -5.75
N ASN A 108 -17.81 -13.25 -6.33
CA ASN A 108 -18.60 -14.42 -5.97
C ASN A 108 -17.93 -15.20 -4.84
N LEU A 109 -18.40 -14.98 -3.62
CA LEU A 109 -17.93 -15.64 -2.41
C LEU A 109 -18.88 -16.75 -1.92
N GLU A 110 -19.87 -17.15 -2.74
CA GLU A 110 -20.78 -18.23 -2.38
C GLU A 110 -20.03 -19.57 -2.37
N GLY A 111 -19.82 -20.14 -1.17
CA GLY A 111 -19.00 -21.33 -0.99
C GLY A 111 -17.53 -21.04 -0.69
N ALA A 112 -17.17 -19.78 -0.41
CA ALA A 112 -15.87 -19.43 0.16
C ALA A 112 -15.74 -19.94 1.61
N VAL A 113 -14.54 -20.34 1.99
CA VAL A 113 -14.19 -20.74 3.35
C VAL A 113 -13.55 -19.55 4.07
N GLY A 114 -14.13 -19.17 5.20
CA GLY A 114 -13.62 -18.11 6.06
C GLY A 114 -12.61 -18.65 7.06
N THR A 115 -11.40 -18.10 7.05
CA THR A 115 -10.38 -18.34 8.08
C THR A 115 -9.85 -17.02 8.62
N SER A 116 -9.43 -17.01 9.90
CA SER A 116 -8.71 -15.88 10.47
C SER A 116 -7.60 -16.31 11.41
N THR A 117 -6.51 -15.56 11.42
CA THR A 117 -5.39 -15.75 12.34
C THR A 117 -5.20 -14.49 13.18
N TYR A 118 -5.23 -14.67 14.49
CA TYR A 118 -4.86 -13.64 15.46
C TYR A 118 -3.35 -13.59 15.60
N LEU A 119 -2.74 -12.45 15.30
CA LEU A 119 -1.31 -12.23 15.45
C LEU A 119 -0.96 -11.50 16.75
N GLY A 120 -1.97 -11.05 17.49
CA GLY A 120 -1.81 -10.44 18.80
C GLY A 120 -1.42 -8.97 18.73
N TYR A 121 -1.07 -8.44 19.90
CA TYR A 121 -0.71 -7.04 20.05
C TYR A 121 0.69 -6.77 19.50
N PHE A 122 0.76 -5.94 18.46
CA PHE A 122 2.03 -5.43 17.95
C PHE A 122 2.16 -3.96 18.33
N TYR A 123 3.20 -3.61 19.11
CA TYR A 123 3.30 -2.28 19.71
C TYR A 123 3.35 -1.13 18.71
N PHE A 124 3.78 -1.37 17.48
CA PHE A 124 3.75 -0.38 16.40
C PHE A 124 2.35 -0.17 15.79
N LEU A 125 1.44 -1.12 15.97
CA LEU A 125 0.06 -1.05 15.48
C LEU A 125 -0.90 -0.44 16.52
N GLU A 126 -0.45 -0.28 17.77
CA GLU A 126 -1.27 0.24 18.88
C GLU A 126 -2.54 -0.61 19.14
N GLY A 127 -2.57 -1.85 18.64
CA GLY A 127 -3.75 -2.71 18.62
C GLY A 127 -3.43 -4.16 18.29
N ASP A 128 -4.50 -4.93 18.16
CA ASP A 128 -4.47 -6.37 17.87
C ASP A 128 -4.57 -6.62 16.36
N ASP A 129 -3.63 -7.39 15.82
CA ASP A 129 -3.55 -7.70 14.40
C ASP A 129 -4.28 -9.00 14.05
N TRP A 130 -5.09 -8.93 12.99
CA TRP A 130 -5.89 -10.03 12.48
C TRP A 130 -5.73 -10.17 10.98
N LEU A 131 -5.40 -11.39 10.56
CA LEU A 131 -5.47 -11.80 9.17
C LEU A 131 -6.83 -12.41 8.90
N VAL A 132 -7.58 -11.87 7.95
CA VAL A 132 -8.90 -12.38 7.54
C VAL A 132 -8.80 -12.87 6.10
N LYS A 133 -9.22 -14.11 5.84
CA LYS A 133 -9.19 -14.70 4.51
C LYS A 133 -10.52 -15.38 4.20
N LEU A 134 -11.09 -15.06 3.06
CA LEU A 134 -12.19 -15.79 2.44
C LEU A 134 -11.61 -16.43 1.19
N MET A 135 -11.28 -17.72 1.23
CA MET A 135 -10.62 -18.40 0.12
C MET A 135 -11.58 -19.32 -0.62
N PRO A 136 -11.35 -19.55 -1.93
CA PRO A 136 -12.06 -20.56 -2.70
C PRO A 136 -12.17 -21.92 -1.99
N GLY A 137 -13.40 -22.29 -1.62
CA GLY A 137 -13.77 -23.68 -1.34
C GLY A 137 -14.45 -24.29 -2.57
N ASN A 138 -15.56 -23.65 -2.99
CA ASN A 138 -16.29 -23.94 -4.22
C ASN A 138 -16.74 -22.65 -4.93
N CYS A 139 -15.88 -21.64 -4.94
CA CYS A 139 -16.13 -20.34 -5.57
C CYS A 139 -14.89 -19.86 -6.34
N PRO A 140 -15.03 -18.96 -7.34
CA PRO A 140 -13.90 -18.52 -8.15
C PRO A 140 -13.02 -17.48 -7.44
N ASP A 141 -13.59 -16.77 -6.47
CA ASP A 141 -12.97 -15.58 -5.88
C ASP A 141 -12.55 -15.80 -4.43
N GLY A 142 -11.50 -15.09 -4.06
CA GLY A 142 -11.00 -14.98 -2.71
C GLY A 142 -10.74 -13.52 -2.32
N PHE A 143 -10.64 -13.33 -1.02
CA PHE A 143 -10.43 -12.04 -0.38
C PHE A 143 -9.45 -12.23 0.77
N LEU A 144 -8.46 -11.35 0.84
CA LEU A 144 -7.53 -11.25 1.97
C LEU A 144 -7.63 -9.85 2.56
N ALA A 145 -7.55 -9.75 3.89
CA ALA A 145 -7.41 -8.51 4.61
C ALA A 145 -6.52 -8.70 5.83
N GLU A 146 -5.80 -7.64 6.18
CA GLU A 146 -5.12 -7.47 7.45
C GLU A 146 -5.79 -6.27 8.12
N ILE A 147 -6.29 -6.47 9.34
CA ILE A 147 -7.02 -5.44 10.09
C ILE A 147 -6.44 -5.30 11.49
N VAL A 148 -6.51 -4.09 12.02
CA VAL A 148 -6.12 -3.82 13.41
C VAL A 148 -7.34 -3.42 14.21
N THR A 149 -7.50 -4.05 15.37
CA THR A 149 -8.60 -3.83 16.31
C THR A 149 -8.08 -3.18 17.58
N ASP A 150 -8.98 -2.61 18.39
CA ASP A 150 -8.61 -2.31 19.78
C ASP A 150 -8.12 -3.60 20.47
N PRO A 151 -7.18 -3.50 21.43
CA PRO A 151 -6.69 -4.66 22.15
C PRO A 151 -7.82 -5.45 22.81
N GLY A 152 -7.81 -6.77 22.61
CA GLY A 152 -8.86 -7.67 23.09
C GLY A 152 -8.29 -9.02 23.51
N LYS A 153 -9.12 -10.05 23.44
CA LYS A 153 -8.72 -11.44 23.64
C LYS A 153 -9.10 -12.25 22.41
N PHE A 154 -8.27 -13.23 22.06
CA PHE A 154 -8.53 -14.13 20.94
C PHE A 154 -9.93 -14.78 21.02
N GLU A 155 -10.37 -15.18 22.22
CA GLU A 155 -11.65 -15.87 22.42
C GLU A 155 -12.89 -15.02 22.13
N ASP A 156 -12.74 -13.69 22.14
CA ASP A 156 -13.84 -12.77 21.80
C ASP A 156 -14.04 -12.67 20.28
N GLY A 157 -13.06 -13.14 19.50
CA GLY A 157 -13.05 -13.09 18.05
C GLY A 157 -12.79 -11.68 17.50
N ILE A 158 -13.00 -11.50 16.20
CA ILE A 158 -12.83 -10.19 15.57
C ILE A 158 -13.99 -9.28 16.03
N PRO A 159 -13.74 -8.08 16.58
CA PRO A 159 -14.79 -7.16 16.95
C PRO A 159 -15.63 -6.71 15.74
N SER A 160 -16.93 -6.56 15.95
CA SER A 160 -17.82 -5.93 14.97
C SER A 160 -17.40 -4.47 14.74
N GLY A 161 -17.39 -4.02 13.49
CA GLY A 161 -17.01 -2.66 13.17
C GLY A 161 -16.96 -2.37 11.68
N THR A 162 -16.71 -1.10 11.38
CA THR A 162 -16.35 -0.62 10.05
C THR A 162 -14.89 -0.23 10.06
N TYR A 163 -14.08 -0.95 9.30
CA TYR A 163 -12.66 -0.75 9.15
C TYR A 163 -12.37 0.10 7.91
N LYS A 164 -11.52 1.10 8.09
CA LYS A 164 -11.16 2.09 7.05
C LYS A 164 -9.75 1.85 6.53
N PRO A 165 -9.37 2.35 5.34
CA PRO A 165 -8.02 2.20 4.84
C PRO A 165 -7.03 2.87 5.79
N ALA A 166 -5.91 2.19 6.05
CA ALA A 166 -4.82 2.75 6.83
C ALA A 166 -4.38 4.11 6.28
N SER A 167 -4.26 5.09 7.17
CA SER A 167 -3.81 6.45 6.83
C SER A 167 -2.29 6.57 6.72
N GLY A 168 -1.54 5.56 7.18
CA GLY A 168 -0.08 5.51 7.17
C GLY A 168 0.47 4.15 6.73
N SER A 169 1.77 3.94 6.97
CA SER A 169 2.46 2.70 6.61
C SER A 169 1.93 1.47 7.35
N TYR A 170 1.39 1.69 8.54
CA TYR A 170 0.85 0.69 9.45
C TYR A 170 -0.61 1.03 9.81
N PRO A 171 -1.53 0.05 9.78
CA PRO A 171 -2.90 0.23 10.24
C PRO A 171 -2.98 0.47 11.75
N LYS A 172 -3.92 1.31 12.17
CA LYS A 172 -4.30 1.56 13.57
C LYS A 172 -5.59 0.84 13.95
N PRO A 173 -6.00 0.77 15.23
CA PRO A 173 -7.31 0.26 15.62
C PRO A 173 -8.45 0.88 14.79
N GLY A 174 -9.26 0.01 14.17
CA GLY A 174 -10.34 0.41 13.27
C GLY A 174 -9.90 0.65 11.82
N GLU A 175 -8.67 0.29 11.45
CA GLU A 175 -8.16 0.37 10.09
C GLU A 175 -7.79 -1.01 9.52
N TYR A 176 -7.78 -1.11 8.19
CA TYR A 176 -7.23 -2.23 7.44
C TYR A 176 -5.97 -1.80 6.67
N SER A 177 -5.03 -2.73 6.50
CA SER A 177 -3.84 -2.55 5.67
C SER A 177 -4.24 -2.47 4.21
N ILE A 178 -3.93 -1.35 3.53
CA ILE A 178 -4.25 -1.18 2.10
C ILE A 178 -3.48 -2.21 1.25
N GLY A 179 -4.06 -2.60 0.11
CA GLY A 179 -3.43 -3.55 -0.80
C GLY A 179 -2.14 -3.00 -1.40
N ARG A 180 -1.10 -3.84 -1.46
CA ARG A 180 0.20 -3.50 -2.05
C ARG A 180 0.69 -4.66 -2.92
N MET A 181 1.46 -4.33 -3.95
CA MET A 181 2.28 -5.29 -4.67
C MET A 181 3.73 -4.80 -4.71
N ASN A 182 4.66 -5.66 -4.32
CA ASN A 182 6.08 -5.36 -4.42
C ASN A 182 6.64 -5.72 -5.82
N ASN A 183 7.88 -5.31 -6.11
CA ASN A 183 8.54 -5.60 -7.39
C ASN A 183 8.80 -7.10 -7.65
N SER A 184 8.64 -7.95 -6.63
CA SER A 184 8.71 -9.41 -6.72
C SER A 184 7.33 -10.05 -6.92
N LEU A 185 6.31 -9.25 -7.30
CA LEU A 185 4.93 -9.69 -7.54
C LEU A 185 4.30 -10.37 -6.32
N THR A 186 4.70 -9.96 -5.13
CA THR A 186 4.08 -10.40 -3.89
C THR A 186 2.93 -9.45 -3.55
N LEU A 187 1.73 -10.01 -3.42
CA LEU A 187 0.56 -9.33 -2.89
C LEU A 187 0.61 -9.29 -1.36
N ASP A 188 0.24 -8.15 -0.81
CA ASP A 188 0.19 -7.88 0.62
C ASP A 188 -0.99 -6.95 0.97
N GLY A 189 -1.40 -6.96 2.23
CA GLY A 189 -2.54 -6.19 2.74
C GLY A 189 -3.89 -6.68 2.23
N THR A 190 -4.82 -5.74 2.01
CA THR A 190 -6.20 -6.05 1.61
C THR A 190 -6.36 -6.14 0.10
N VAL A 191 -6.79 -7.31 -0.40
CA VAL A 191 -6.74 -7.65 -1.83
C VAL A 191 -7.82 -8.66 -2.24
N TYR A 192 -8.42 -8.43 -3.40
CA TYR A 192 -9.16 -9.45 -4.16
C TYR A 192 -8.16 -10.37 -4.87
N VAL A 193 -8.41 -11.68 -4.86
CA VAL A 193 -7.69 -12.67 -5.67
C VAL A 193 -8.67 -13.63 -6.34
N GLY A 194 -8.40 -14.08 -7.56
CA GLY A 194 -9.31 -14.95 -8.31
C GLY A 194 -8.64 -15.65 -9.48
N ASN A 195 -9.44 -16.44 -10.22
CA ASN A 195 -9.00 -17.19 -11.40
C ASN A 195 -7.71 -18.00 -11.14
N PHE A 196 -7.76 -18.81 -10.09
CA PHE A 196 -6.60 -19.59 -9.64
C PHE A 196 -6.18 -20.64 -10.68
N THR A 197 -4.87 -20.87 -10.80
CA THR A 197 -4.34 -22.03 -11.52
C THR A 197 -4.60 -23.32 -10.74
N GLU A 198 -4.35 -24.48 -11.35
CA GLU A 198 -4.44 -25.79 -10.68
C GLU A 198 -3.52 -25.88 -9.45
N GLU A 199 -2.41 -25.14 -9.45
CA GLU A 199 -1.46 -25.04 -8.34
C GLU A 199 -1.87 -24.02 -7.27
N GLY A 200 -3.03 -23.38 -7.41
CA GLY A 200 -3.54 -22.41 -6.44
C GLY A 200 -2.89 -21.02 -6.54
N THR A 201 -2.28 -20.67 -7.66
CA THR A 201 -1.75 -19.31 -7.89
C THR A 201 -2.84 -18.42 -8.50
N PRO A 202 -3.15 -17.24 -7.94
CA PRO A 202 -4.17 -16.35 -8.49
C PRO A 202 -3.73 -15.73 -9.83
N ARG A 203 -4.66 -15.59 -10.79
CA ARG A 203 -4.44 -14.87 -12.06
C ARG A 203 -5.23 -13.57 -12.18
N SER A 204 -6.16 -13.34 -11.26
CA SER A 204 -6.86 -12.05 -11.14
C SER A 204 -6.69 -11.51 -9.74
N TYR A 205 -6.51 -10.20 -9.65
CA TYR A 205 -6.34 -9.52 -8.38
C TYR A 205 -6.65 -8.03 -8.48
N ALA A 206 -7.11 -7.43 -7.37
CA ALA A 206 -7.30 -5.99 -7.24
C ALA A 206 -6.98 -5.54 -5.82
N LEU A 207 -6.14 -4.51 -5.69
CA LEU A 207 -5.72 -3.97 -4.41
C LEU A 207 -6.85 -3.12 -3.81
N ALA A 208 -7.10 -3.19 -2.50
CA ALA A 208 -8.00 -2.25 -1.83
C ALA A 208 -7.22 -0.98 -1.47
N ILE A 209 -7.45 0.12 -2.20
CA ILE A 209 -6.81 1.42 -1.94
C ILE A 209 -7.73 2.34 -1.10
N THR A 210 -9.03 2.16 -1.26
CA THR A 210 -10.07 3.04 -0.69
C THR A 210 -11.31 2.22 -0.37
N GLY A 211 -12.23 2.76 0.41
CA GLY A 211 -13.51 2.12 0.71
C GLY A 211 -13.58 1.60 2.14
N ASP A 212 -14.61 0.84 2.44
CA ASP A 212 -14.87 0.38 3.81
C ASP A 212 -15.04 -1.15 3.83
N LEU A 213 -14.51 -1.77 4.89
CA LEU A 213 -14.75 -3.16 5.26
C LEU A 213 -15.66 -3.19 6.49
N VAL A 214 -16.76 -3.92 6.43
CA VAL A 214 -17.68 -4.10 7.55
C VAL A 214 -17.64 -5.54 8.00
N ILE A 215 -17.39 -5.76 9.29
CA ILE A 215 -17.45 -7.07 9.93
C ILE A 215 -18.49 -7.02 11.04
N VAL A 216 -19.34 -8.04 11.09
CA VAL A 216 -20.33 -8.26 12.15
C VAL A 216 -20.08 -9.63 12.74
N ASN A 217 -19.54 -9.68 13.96
CA ASN A 217 -19.42 -10.87 14.78
C ASN A 217 -20.77 -11.17 15.44
N LYS A 218 -21.33 -12.35 15.20
CA LYS A 218 -22.65 -12.77 15.74
C LYS A 218 -22.55 -13.41 17.13
N GLY A 219 -21.34 -13.60 17.66
CA GLY A 219 -21.10 -14.16 19.00
C GLY A 219 -21.21 -15.69 19.08
N ASP A 220 -21.47 -16.38 17.98
CA ASP A 220 -21.57 -17.84 17.89
C ASP A 220 -20.49 -18.45 16.98
N GLY A 221 -19.45 -17.67 16.66
CA GLY A 221 -18.39 -18.03 15.71
C GLY A 221 -18.77 -17.80 14.24
N THR A 222 -19.97 -17.29 13.96
CA THR A 222 -20.37 -16.84 12.62
C THR A 222 -20.25 -15.32 12.47
N TYR A 223 -19.98 -14.90 11.24
CA TYR A 223 -19.74 -13.51 10.87
C TYR A 223 -20.52 -13.14 9.62
N ASP A 224 -20.91 -11.86 9.52
CA ASP A 224 -21.22 -11.21 8.24
C ASP A 224 -20.07 -10.26 7.89
N ILE A 225 -19.51 -10.42 6.70
CA ILE A 225 -18.46 -9.58 6.15
C ILE A 225 -18.98 -8.95 4.87
N SER A 226 -18.83 -7.64 4.71
CA SER A 226 -19.16 -6.94 3.47
C SER A 226 -18.17 -5.81 3.21
N PHE A 227 -17.90 -5.52 1.95
CA PHE A 227 -16.94 -4.50 1.57
C PHE A 227 -17.26 -3.89 0.22
N LYS A 228 -16.79 -2.67 0.03
CA LYS A 228 -16.76 -1.99 -1.27
C LYS A 228 -15.51 -1.13 -1.33
N PHE A 229 -14.62 -1.46 -2.25
CA PHE A 229 -13.32 -0.82 -2.38
C PHE A 229 -13.10 -0.23 -3.77
N GLY A 230 -12.27 0.81 -3.83
CA GLY A 230 -11.65 1.27 -5.08
C GLY A 230 -10.23 0.72 -5.21
N ASP A 231 -9.86 0.30 -6.41
CA ASP A 231 -8.52 -0.20 -6.73
C ASP A 231 -7.57 0.91 -7.27
N ASP A 232 -6.38 0.50 -7.71
CA ASP A 232 -5.36 1.38 -8.27
C ASP A 232 -5.50 1.61 -9.79
N SER A 233 -6.58 1.11 -10.39
CA SER A 233 -6.96 1.24 -11.81
C SER A 233 -8.31 1.94 -12.00
N GLU A 234 -8.78 2.68 -10.98
CA GLU A 234 -10.07 3.39 -10.96
C GLU A 234 -11.33 2.51 -11.02
N ASN A 235 -11.20 1.18 -10.85
CA ASN A 235 -12.35 0.30 -10.73
C ASN A 235 -12.79 0.19 -9.28
N THR A 236 -14.07 -0.14 -9.10
CA THR A 236 -14.64 -0.53 -7.82
C THR A 236 -14.82 -2.04 -7.75
N TRP A 237 -14.48 -2.65 -6.63
CA TRP A 237 -14.82 -4.05 -6.37
C TRP A 237 -15.49 -4.23 -5.01
N ASN A 238 -16.43 -5.16 -4.93
CA ASN A 238 -17.27 -5.34 -3.73
C ASN A 238 -17.64 -6.81 -3.53
N GLY A 239 -18.13 -7.14 -2.34
CA GLY A 239 -18.57 -8.49 -2.03
C GLY A 239 -19.16 -8.58 -0.63
N SER A 240 -19.80 -9.73 -0.37
CA SER A 240 -20.33 -10.07 0.94
C SER A 240 -20.21 -11.57 1.19
N TRP A 241 -19.98 -11.94 2.44
CA TRP A 241 -19.91 -13.32 2.88
C TRP A 241 -20.52 -13.45 4.28
N SER A 242 -21.26 -14.54 4.48
CA SER A 242 -21.85 -14.89 5.77
C SER A 242 -21.55 -16.34 6.06
N GLY A 243 -20.94 -16.63 7.20
CA GLY A 243 -20.59 -18.00 7.52
C GLY A 243 -19.83 -18.15 8.82
N LYS A 244 -19.46 -19.40 9.12
CA LYS A 244 -18.60 -19.73 10.24
C LYS A 244 -17.15 -19.41 9.88
N MET A 245 -16.45 -18.70 10.76
CA MET A 245 -15.03 -18.39 10.61
C MET A 245 -14.20 -19.42 11.38
N GLU A 246 -13.23 -20.04 10.73
CA GLU A 246 -12.23 -20.88 11.40
C GLU A 246 -11.10 -20.00 11.90
N MET A 247 -10.91 -19.95 13.22
CA MET A 247 -9.97 -19.01 13.85
C MET A 247 -8.79 -19.75 14.48
N SER A 248 -7.59 -19.17 14.37
CA SER A 248 -6.37 -19.66 15.03
C SER A 248 -5.66 -18.55 15.80
N ASP A 249 -5.06 -18.91 16.92
CA ASP A 249 -4.19 -18.03 17.70
C ASP A 249 -2.73 -18.25 17.29
N GLY A 250 -2.17 -17.25 16.61
CA GLY A 250 -0.79 -17.19 16.17
C GLY A 250 0.08 -16.24 17.01
N SER A 251 -0.46 -15.60 18.05
CA SER A 251 0.20 -14.55 18.83
C SER A 251 1.46 -15.01 19.60
N TYR A 252 1.69 -16.32 19.68
CA TYR A 252 2.86 -16.94 20.31
C TYR A 252 3.93 -17.40 19.32
N ALA A 253 3.70 -17.29 18.01
CA ALA A 253 4.66 -17.63 16.97
C ALA A 253 5.40 -16.36 16.50
N ASP A 254 6.71 -16.45 16.20
CA ASP A 254 7.44 -15.38 15.49
C ASP A 254 6.83 -15.20 14.09
N SER A 255 5.75 -14.44 13.96
CA SER A 255 4.98 -14.34 12.73
C SER A 255 5.59 -13.35 11.74
N GLN A 256 5.77 -13.81 10.50
CA GLN A 256 6.04 -12.97 9.32
C GLN A 256 4.71 -12.45 8.75
N PRO A 257 4.65 -11.22 8.20
CA PRO A 257 3.44 -10.66 7.59
C PRO A 257 2.95 -11.48 6.38
N THR A 258 1.67 -11.31 6.02
CA THR A 258 0.99 -12.04 4.93
C THR A 258 1.49 -11.66 3.54
N SER A 259 2.60 -12.27 3.13
CA SER A 259 3.00 -12.26 1.73
C SER A 259 2.34 -13.41 0.96
N MET A 260 1.64 -13.12 -0.14
CA MET A 260 1.31 -14.11 -1.16
C MET A 260 2.12 -13.83 -2.43
N THR A 261 3.07 -14.69 -2.76
CA THR A 261 3.91 -14.55 -3.96
C THR A 261 3.16 -15.04 -5.20
N ILE A 262 3.01 -14.19 -6.21
CA ILE A 262 2.55 -14.60 -7.54
C ILE A 262 3.75 -15.12 -8.33
N ILE A 263 3.61 -16.31 -8.94
CA ILE A 263 4.59 -16.81 -9.92
C ILE A 263 4.07 -16.47 -11.33
N PRO A 264 4.69 -15.53 -12.07
CA PRO A 264 4.29 -15.26 -13.44
C PRO A 264 4.61 -16.47 -14.33
N ASP A 265 3.66 -16.82 -15.19
CA ASP A 265 3.85 -17.86 -16.22
C ASP A 265 4.91 -17.39 -17.22
N VAL A 266 6.01 -18.13 -17.36
CA VAL A 266 7.18 -17.76 -18.20
C VAL A 266 6.89 -17.98 -19.70
N ARG A 267 5.63 -17.95 -20.12
CA ARG A 267 5.22 -18.20 -21.50
C ARG A 267 4.36 -17.06 -22.01
N GLU A 268 4.97 -15.89 -22.24
CA GLU A 268 4.63 -14.97 -23.34
C GLU A 268 5.53 -13.73 -23.34
N PHE A 269 6.85 -13.94 -23.44
CA PHE A 269 7.75 -12.93 -24.01
C PHE A 269 8.54 -13.57 -25.16
N VAL A 270 7.83 -14.06 -26.17
CA VAL A 270 8.43 -14.18 -27.50
C VAL A 270 8.33 -12.80 -28.14
N ARG A 271 9.40 -12.01 -28.02
CA ARG A 271 9.53 -10.77 -28.78
C ARG A 271 9.80 -11.12 -30.26
N PRO A 272 9.17 -10.43 -31.22
CA PRO A 272 9.63 -10.42 -32.61
C PRO A 272 11.00 -9.74 -32.75
#